data_AF-Q3LC07-F1
#
_entry.id   AF-Q3LC07-F1
#
_cell.length_a   1.000
_cell.length_b   1.000
_cell.length_c   1.000
_cell.angle_alpha   90.00
_cell.angle_beta   90.00
_cell.angle_gamma   90.00
#
_symmetry.space_group_name_H-M   'P 1'
#
loop_
_entity.id
_entity.type
_entity.pdbx_description
1 polymer ?
#
loop_
_entity_poly.entity_id
_entity_poly.type
_entity_poly.pdbx_seq_one_letter_code
_entity_poly.pdbx_strand_id
1 'polypeptide(L)'
;MQIKLSQRTKLWHQHRKKYINASEIASITGLDPFRSMEQLVHDKLFGTTFTANQYTLHGQKMEPIARQFFITKTKLSFLDTIFVDDQVKLFSASLDGYNQKNQIVLEIKCPFVNENQTTSKTWETFLSQPHSNNIPRYYWAQVQCPV
;
A
#
# COMPACT_ATOMS: atom_id res chain seq x y z
N MET A 1 -2.78 -15.99 -7.01
CA MET A 1 -2.21 -16.97 -6.03
C MET A 1 -1.58 -16.33 -4.78
N GLN A 2 -1.93 -16.82 -3.58
CA GLN A 2 -1.31 -16.40 -2.30
C GLN A 2 0.09 -17.03 -2.10
N ILE A 3 1.05 -16.29 -1.54
CA ILE A 3 2.37 -16.79 -1.18
C ILE A 3 2.70 -16.60 0.30
N LYS A 4 3.54 -17.49 0.85
CA LYS A 4 4.02 -17.40 2.24
C LYS A 4 5.34 -16.61 2.28
N LEU A 5 5.26 -15.34 2.62
CA LEU A 5 6.42 -14.46 2.79
C LEU A 5 6.06 -13.34 3.79
N SER A 6 6.94 -13.06 4.74
CA SER A 6 6.71 -11.98 5.70
C SER A 6 7.06 -10.63 5.09
N GLN A 7 6.12 -9.69 5.13
CA GLN A 7 6.35 -8.34 4.63
C GLN A 7 7.49 -7.64 5.37
N ARG A 8 8.11 -6.64 4.74
CA ARG A 8 9.20 -5.80 5.30
C ARG A 8 10.50 -6.56 5.60
N THR A 9 10.62 -7.81 5.16
CA THR A 9 11.87 -8.57 5.22
C THR A 9 12.72 -8.33 3.98
N LYS A 10 14.02 -8.65 4.04
CA LYS A 10 14.91 -8.59 2.86
C LYS A 10 14.39 -9.44 1.70
N LEU A 11 13.85 -10.62 1.99
CA LEU A 11 13.24 -11.52 0.99
C LEU A 11 12.00 -10.89 0.36
N TRP A 12 11.17 -10.20 1.13
CA TRP A 12 10.03 -9.43 0.60
C TRP A 12 10.47 -8.30 -0.34
N HIS A 13 11.49 -7.53 0.03
CA HIS A 13 12.03 -6.51 -0.87
C HIS A 13 12.59 -7.12 -2.17
N GLN A 14 13.27 -8.27 -2.10
CA GLN A 14 13.75 -8.98 -3.29
C GLN A 14 12.62 -9.54 -4.15
N HIS A 15 11.55 -10.04 -3.52
CA HIS A 15 10.33 -10.46 -4.21
C HIS A 15 9.73 -9.30 -5.01
N ARG A 16 9.53 -8.14 -4.37
CA ARG A 16 8.95 -6.95 -5.01
C ARG A 16 9.73 -6.43 -6.23
N LYS A 17 11.05 -6.67 -6.30
CA LYS A 17 11.86 -6.29 -7.48
C LYS A 17 11.46 -7.05 -8.74
N LYS A 18 10.90 -8.25 -8.61
CA LYS A 18 10.55 -9.15 -9.74
C LYS A 18 9.18 -8.88 -10.36
N TYR A 19 8.33 -8.10 -9.69
CA TYR A 19 6.93 -7.89 -10.09
C TYR A 19 6.60 -6.40 -10.20
N ILE A 20 5.54 -6.10 -10.94
CA ILE A 20 4.81 -4.83 -10.84
C ILE A 20 3.93 -4.92 -9.59
N ASN A 21 4.20 -4.09 -8.59
CA ASN A 21 3.45 -4.14 -7.33
C ASN A 21 2.24 -3.22 -7.38
N ALA A 22 1.18 -3.54 -6.65
CA ALA A 22 -0.04 -2.74 -6.56
C ALA A 22 0.22 -1.24 -6.27
N SER A 23 1.17 -0.95 -5.38
CA SER A 23 1.56 0.42 -5.02
C SER A 23 2.31 1.17 -6.14
N GLU A 24 2.66 0.51 -7.24
CA GLU A 24 3.40 1.06 -8.38
C GLU A 24 2.49 1.38 -9.57
N ILE A 25 1.23 0.94 -9.53
CA ILE A 25 0.23 1.20 -10.58
C ILE A 25 -0.02 2.69 -10.75
N ALA A 26 0.01 3.46 -9.66
CA ALA A 26 -0.10 4.91 -9.74
C ALA A 26 1.05 5.54 -10.54
N SER A 27 2.29 5.04 -10.41
CA SER A 27 3.43 5.55 -11.19
C SER A 27 3.28 5.17 -12.68
N ILE A 28 2.79 3.95 -12.97
CA ILE A 28 2.55 3.47 -14.35
C ILE A 28 1.44 4.28 -15.04
N THR A 29 0.40 4.68 -14.29
CA THR A 29 -0.75 5.42 -14.82
C THR A 29 -0.59 6.94 -14.76
N GLY A 30 0.57 7.44 -14.31
CA GLY A 30 0.83 8.87 -14.17
C GLY A 30 0.04 9.57 -13.05
N LEU A 31 -0.55 8.82 -12.12
CA LEU A 31 -1.33 9.34 -10.99
C LEU A 31 -0.48 9.59 -9.74
N ASP A 32 0.73 9.05 -9.68
CA ASP A 32 1.65 9.17 -8.55
C ASP A 32 2.34 10.54 -8.53
N PRO A 33 2.10 11.39 -7.50
CA PRO A 33 2.73 12.70 -7.42
C PRO A 33 4.19 12.65 -6.92
N PHE A 34 4.67 11.49 -6.49
CA PHE A 34 5.99 11.33 -5.87
C PHE A 34 7.01 10.62 -6.77
N ARG A 35 6.55 9.78 -7.70
CA ARG A 35 7.42 9.00 -8.58
C ARG A 35 6.82 8.82 -9.97
N SER A 36 7.55 9.22 -10.99
CA SER A 36 7.16 9.04 -12.39
C SER A 36 7.33 7.58 -12.85
N MET A 37 6.76 7.25 -14.02
CA MET A 37 6.95 5.95 -14.66
C MET A 37 8.42 5.70 -15.02
N GLU A 38 9.12 6.71 -15.51
CA GLU A 38 10.54 6.62 -15.88
C GLU A 38 11.40 6.33 -14.65
N GLN A 39 11.12 6.99 -13.52
CA GLN A 39 11.80 6.72 -12.26
C GLN A 39 11.48 5.31 -11.74
N LEU A 40 10.24 4.84 -11.88
CA LEU A 40 9.90 3.45 -11.55
C LEU A 40 10.70 2.44 -12.40
N VAL A 41 10.80 2.66 -13.71
CA VAL A 41 11.58 1.79 -14.62
C VAL A 41 13.06 1.81 -14.23
N HIS A 42 13.62 2.99 -13.97
CA HIS A 42 14.98 3.13 -13.48
C HIS A 42 15.20 2.34 -12.18
N ASP A 43 14.32 2.51 -11.19
CA ASP A 43 14.38 1.82 -9.90
C ASP A 43 14.32 0.30 -10.04
N LYS A 44 13.57 -0.22 -11.02
CA LYS A 44 13.47 -1.67 -11.30
C LYS A 44 14.75 -2.24 -11.90
N LEU A 45 15.38 -1.49 -12.80
CA LEU A 45 16.59 -1.93 -13.52
C LEU A 45 17.85 -1.76 -12.68
N PHE A 46 17.99 -0.64 -11.98
CA PHE A 46 19.23 -0.23 -11.33
C PHE A 46 19.15 -0.20 -9.80
N GLY A 47 17.95 -0.38 -9.25
CA GLY A 47 17.68 -0.22 -7.83
C GLY A 47 17.24 1.21 -7.49
N THR A 48 16.47 1.32 -6.41
CA THR A 48 15.98 2.59 -5.89
C THR A 48 16.99 3.20 -4.92
N THR A 49 17.10 4.52 -4.93
CA THR A 49 17.82 5.31 -3.91
C THR A 49 16.90 5.73 -2.76
N PHE A 50 15.61 5.36 -2.81
CA PHE A 50 14.64 5.72 -1.78
C PHE A 50 15.06 5.22 -0.40
N THR A 51 15.11 6.16 0.54
CA THR A 51 15.27 5.90 1.97
C THR A 51 13.96 6.22 2.70
N ALA A 52 13.66 5.43 3.73
CA ALA A 52 12.45 5.64 4.52
C ALA A 52 12.44 7.04 5.15
N ASN A 53 11.29 7.70 5.11
CA ASN A 53 11.05 9.00 5.75
C ASN A 53 10.04 8.88 6.90
N GLN A 54 9.82 9.97 7.63
CA GLN A 54 8.89 10.02 8.76
C GLN A 54 7.48 9.50 8.42
N TYR A 55 6.95 9.78 7.23
CA TYR A 55 5.62 9.33 6.81
C TYR A 55 5.56 7.81 6.64
N THR A 56 6.55 7.25 5.94
CA THR A 56 6.62 5.79 5.69
C THR A 56 6.92 5.00 6.97
N LEU A 57 7.82 5.51 7.83
CA LEU A 57 8.16 4.88 9.11
C LEU A 57 6.97 4.92 10.08
N HIS A 58 6.26 6.06 10.13
CA HIS A 58 5.03 6.17 10.93
C HIS A 58 3.96 5.19 10.46
N GLY A 59 3.70 5.13 9.14
CA GLY A 59 2.77 4.16 8.56
C GLY A 59 3.11 2.72 8.95
N GLN A 60 4.37 2.33 8.77
CA GLN A 60 4.85 0.99 9.14
C GLN A 60 4.62 0.67 10.62
N LYS A 61 4.92 1.60 11.52
CA LYS A 61 4.73 1.44 12.96
C LYS A 61 3.26 1.31 13.35
N MET A 62 2.38 2.09 12.72
CA MET A 62 0.98 2.20 13.15
C MET A 62 0.05 1.18 12.49
N GLU A 63 0.38 0.66 11.31
CA GLU A 63 -0.46 -0.27 10.55
C GLU A 63 -0.92 -1.50 11.36
N PRO A 64 -0.07 -2.21 12.14
CA PRO A 64 -0.53 -3.34 12.96
C PRO A 64 -1.56 -2.93 14.03
N ILE A 65 -1.41 -1.74 14.61
CA ILE A 65 -2.32 -1.21 15.64
C ILE A 65 -3.67 -0.87 14.99
N ALA A 66 -3.64 -0.18 13.85
CA ALA A 66 -4.84 0.16 13.09
C ALA A 66 -5.59 -1.09 12.60
N ARG A 67 -4.87 -2.12 12.13
CA ARG A 67 -5.44 -3.43 11.76
C ARG A 67 -6.15 -4.06 12.95
N GLN A 68 -5.50 -4.13 14.11
CA GLN A 68 -6.09 -4.74 15.31
C GLN A 68 -7.33 -3.97 15.79
N PHE A 69 -7.31 -2.64 15.70
CA PHE A 69 -8.48 -1.81 15.99
C PHE A 69 -9.64 -2.13 15.04
N PHE A 70 -9.38 -2.19 13.73
CA PHE A 70 -10.39 -2.51 12.71
C PHE A 70 -10.99 -3.91 12.91
N ILE A 71 -10.15 -4.92 13.19
CA ILE A 71 -10.58 -6.28 13.54
C ILE A 71 -11.50 -6.26 14.76
N THR A 72 -11.10 -5.55 15.82
CA THR A 72 -11.88 -5.46 17.07
C THR A 72 -13.25 -4.83 16.85
N LYS A 73 -13.32 -3.81 16.01
CA LYS A 73 -14.56 -3.08 15.69
C LYS A 73 -15.50 -3.88 14.78
N THR A 74 -14.96 -4.50 13.74
CA THR A 74 -15.75 -5.21 12.72
C THR A 74 -16.06 -6.66 13.09
N LYS A 75 -15.32 -7.24 14.05
CA LYS A 75 -15.35 -8.68 14.38
C LYS A 75 -14.99 -9.59 13.21
N LEU A 76 -14.31 -9.04 12.19
CA LEU A 76 -13.77 -9.79 11.06
C LEU A 76 -12.27 -10.04 11.26
N SER A 77 -11.77 -11.15 10.73
CA SER A 77 -10.34 -11.47 10.75
C SER A 77 -9.62 -10.91 9.51
N PHE A 78 -8.45 -10.33 9.71
CA PHE A 78 -7.59 -9.85 8.63
C PHE A 78 -6.14 -10.20 8.93
N LEU A 79 -5.46 -10.82 7.96
CA LEU A 79 -4.03 -11.12 8.02
C LEU A 79 -3.31 -10.45 6.86
N ASP A 80 -2.12 -9.89 7.12
CA ASP A 80 -1.29 -9.37 6.04
C ASP A 80 -0.93 -10.52 5.09
N THR A 81 -1.12 -10.29 3.79
CA THR A 81 -1.06 -11.37 2.80
C THR A 81 -0.44 -10.86 1.53
N ILE A 82 0.39 -11.68 0.89
CA ILE A 82 0.98 -11.36 -0.41
C ILE A 82 0.37 -12.26 -1.46
N PHE A 83 -0.10 -11.63 -2.54
CA PHE A 83 -0.57 -12.29 -3.74
C PHE A 83 0.37 -12.02 -4.91
N VAL A 84 0.48 -13.03 -5.78
CA VAL A 84 1.05 -12.92 -7.12
C VAL A 84 -0.06 -13.31 -8.09
N ASP A 85 -0.18 -12.56 -9.17
CA ASP A 85 -1.08 -12.91 -10.26
C ASP A 85 -0.75 -14.32 -10.80
N ASP A 86 -1.76 -15.16 -10.97
CA ASP A 86 -1.60 -16.54 -11.44
C ASP A 86 -1.75 -16.68 -12.95
N GLN A 87 -2.19 -15.64 -13.67
CA GLN A 87 -2.40 -15.68 -15.11
C GLN A 87 -1.15 -15.29 -15.88
N VAL A 88 -0.70 -14.04 -15.74
CA VAL A 88 0.47 -13.50 -16.46
C VAL A 88 1.72 -13.47 -15.60
N LYS A 89 1.60 -13.63 -14.27
CA LYS A 89 2.71 -13.72 -13.30
C LYS A 89 3.62 -12.48 -13.30
N LEU A 90 3.06 -11.32 -13.66
CA LEU A 90 3.76 -10.04 -13.67
C LEU A 90 3.40 -9.15 -12.47
N PHE A 91 2.22 -9.35 -11.88
CA PHE A 91 1.70 -8.49 -10.83
C PHE A 91 1.83 -9.12 -9.45
N SER A 92 2.04 -8.29 -8.43
CA SER A 92 1.99 -8.69 -7.03
C SER A 92 1.34 -7.64 -6.14
N ALA A 93 0.58 -8.07 -5.16
CA ALA A 93 0.00 -7.20 -4.15
C ALA A 93 0.45 -7.66 -2.76
N SER A 94 0.99 -6.74 -1.96
CA SER A 94 1.22 -6.95 -0.53
C SER A 94 0.11 -6.21 0.20
N LEU A 95 -0.86 -6.95 0.71
CA LEU A 95 -2.07 -6.42 1.31
C LEU A 95 -1.86 -6.17 2.80
N ASP A 96 -2.37 -5.06 3.31
CA ASP A 96 -2.37 -4.80 4.75
C ASP A 96 -3.32 -5.75 5.47
N GLY A 97 -4.33 -6.31 4.80
CA GLY A 97 -5.12 -7.38 5.36
C GLY A 97 -5.96 -8.07 4.30
N TYR A 98 -6.16 -9.37 4.48
CA TYR A 98 -7.10 -10.14 3.68
C TYR A 98 -8.00 -10.97 4.57
N ASN A 99 -9.31 -10.85 4.37
CA ASN A 99 -10.30 -11.74 4.95
C ASN A 99 -10.65 -12.79 3.92
N GLN A 100 -10.09 -13.99 4.08
CA GLN A 100 -10.29 -15.08 3.12
C GLN A 100 -11.75 -15.54 3.03
N LYS A 101 -12.49 -15.53 4.15
CA LYS A 101 -13.87 -16.03 4.20
C LYS A 101 -14.81 -15.20 3.32
N ASN A 102 -14.66 -13.88 3.37
CA ASN A 102 -15.53 -12.93 2.70
C ASN A 102 -14.89 -12.32 1.44
N GLN A 103 -13.64 -12.71 1.12
CA GLN A 103 -12.85 -12.16 0.02
C GLN A 103 -12.71 -10.63 0.08
N ILE A 104 -12.50 -10.09 1.30
CA ILE A 104 -12.36 -8.65 1.52
C ILE A 104 -10.88 -8.28 1.63
N VAL A 105 -10.46 -7.29 0.85
CA VAL A 105 -9.16 -6.64 0.95
C VAL A 105 -9.24 -5.47 1.92
N LEU A 106 -8.23 -5.35 2.79
CA LEU A 106 -8.03 -4.22 3.69
C LEU A 106 -6.73 -3.51 3.31
N GLU A 107 -6.84 -2.21 3.04
CA GLU A 107 -5.72 -1.28 2.84
C GLU A 107 -5.79 -0.23 3.95
N ILE A 108 -4.69 -0.02 4.66
CA ILE A 108 -4.61 0.83 5.85
C ILE A 108 -3.65 1.97 5.56
N LYS A 109 -4.11 3.20 5.78
CA LYS A 109 -3.27 4.39 5.71
C LYS A 109 -3.29 5.08 7.06
N CYS A 110 -2.11 5.33 7.61
CA CYS A 110 -1.90 6.05 8.86
C CYS A 110 -1.15 7.35 8.54
N PRO A 111 -1.86 8.46 8.24
CA PRO A 111 -1.22 9.74 7.96
C PRO A 111 -0.41 10.22 9.17
N PHE A 112 0.84 10.61 8.93
CA PHE A 112 1.66 11.24 9.96
C PHE A 112 1.08 12.62 10.33
N VAL A 113 1.01 12.90 11.63
CA VAL A 113 0.64 14.19 12.21
C VAL A 113 1.91 14.82 12.76
N ASN A 114 2.25 16.03 12.31
CA ASN A 114 3.44 16.74 12.78
C ASN A 114 3.20 17.44 14.14
N GLU A 115 4.25 18.08 14.66
CA GLU A 115 4.23 18.81 15.93
C GLU A 115 3.17 19.94 16.00
N ASN A 116 2.80 20.50 14.84
CA ASN A 116 1.75 21.52 14.73
C ASN A 116 0.34 20.93 14.61
N GLN A 117 0.18 19.62 14.86
CA GLN A 117 -1.09 18.89 14.74
C GLN A 117 -1.68 18.90 13.32
N THR A 118 -0.84 18.96 12.31
CA THR A 118 -1.26 18.97 10.89
C THR A 118 -0.82 17.70 10.16
N THR A 119 -1.63 17.29 9.19
CA THR A 119 -1.32 16.18 8.27
C THR A 119 -0.84 16.72 6.92
N SER A 120 -0.30 15.85 6.06
CA SER A 120 0.01 16.23 4.67
C SER A 120 -1.25 16.71 3.95
N LYS A 121 -1.10 17.73 3.09
CA LYS A 121 -2.15 18.29 2.23
C LYS A 121 -2.93 17.22 1.45
N THR A 122 -2.27 16.11 1.13
CA THR A 122 -2.91 14.99 0.43
C THR A 122 -4.12 14.41 1.18
N TRP A 123 -4.15 14.53 2.51
CA TRP A 123 -5.22 13.95 3.34
C TRP A 123 -6.30 14.96 3.72
N GLU A 124 -6.08 16.27 3.53
CA GLU A 124 -6.99 17.34 3.97
C GLU A 124 -8.43 17.13 3.45
N THR A 125 -8.58 16.89 2.14
CA THR A 125 -9.91 16.72 1.52
C THR A 125 -10.63 15.48 2.03
N PHE A 126 -9.94 14.34 2.14
CA PHE A 126 -10.53 13.11 2.64
C PHE A 126 -10.90 13.20 4.13
N LEU A 127 -10.03 13.78 4.95
CA LEU A 127 -10.27 13.87 6.40
C LEU A 127 -11.38 14.87 6.75
N SER A 128 -11.54 15.94 5.97
CA SER A 128 -12.65 16.88 6.13
C SER A 128 -13.97 16.35 5.56
N GLN A 129 -13.92 15.55 4.49
CA GLN A 129 -15.08 15.02 3.79
C GLN A 129 -14.82 13.56 3.36
N PRO A 130 -15.08 12.56 4.24
CA PRO A 130 -14.69 11.16 4.01
C PRO A 130 -15.63 10.45 3.04
N HIS A 131 -15.49 10.79 1.75
CA HIS A 131 -16.18 10.17 0.63
C HIS A 131 -15.18 9.45 -0.28
N SER A 132 -15.64 8.39 -0.96
CA SER A 132 -14.80 7.61 -1.89
C SER A 132 -14.16 8.46 -2.98
N ASN A 133 -14.87 9.48 -3.49
CA ASN A 133 -14.37 10.41 -4.50
C ASN A 133 -13.23 11.31 -4.00
N ASN A 134 -13.07 11.43 -2.67
CA ASN A 134 -12.03 12.25 -2.03
C ASN A 134 -10.81 11.42 -1.62
N ILE A 135 -10.81 10.10 -1.86
CA ILE A 135 -9.61 9.27 -1.67
C ILE A 135 -8.53 9.73 -2.66
N PRO A 136 -7.28 9.97 -2.23
CA PRO A 136 -6.21 10.33 -3.15
C PRO A 136 -6.08 9.32 -4.29
N ARG A 137 -6.12 9.80 -5.54
CA ARG A 137 -6.26 8.94 -6.73
C ARG A 137 -5.19 7.87 -6.85
N TYR A 138 -3.97 8.14 -6.40
CA TYR A 138 -2.89 7.16 -6.42
C TYR A 138 -3.10 6.00 -5.42
N TYR A 139 -3.79 6.23 -4.30
CA TYR A 139 -4.23 5.14 -3.42
C TYR A 139 -5.45 4.41 -3.97
N TRP A 140 -6.37 5.12 -4.63
CA TRP A 140 -7.47 4.47 -5.34
C TRP A 140 -6.94 3.49 -6.40
N ALA A 141 -5.98 3.93 -7.23
CA ALA A 141 -5.32 3.09 -8.24
C ALA A 141 -4.61 1.88 -7.61
N GLN A 142 -3.97 2.05 -6.45
CA GLN A 142 -3.35 0.94 -5.72
C GLN A 142 -4.37 -0.16 -5.36
N VAL A 143 -5.57 0.21 -4.94
CA VAL A 143 -6.62 -0.74 -4.51
C VAL A 143 -7.32 -1.42 -5.69
N GLN A 144 -7.19 -0.89 -6.92
CA GLN A 144 -7.74 -1.54 -8.13
C GLN A 144 -6.85 -2.67 -8.67
N CYS A 145 -5.61 -2.82 -8.19
CA CYS A 145 -4.69 -3.86 -8.66
C CYS A 145 -4.92 -5.26 -8.06
N PRO A 146 -5.30 -5.41 -6.77
CA PRO A 146 -5.47 -6.72 -6.15
C PRO A 146 -6.80 -7.43 -6.46
N VAL A 147 -7.68 -6.80 -7.24
CA VAL A 147 -9.01 -7.31 -7.63
C VAL A 147 -8.98 -8.03 -8.96
#